data_AF-A0A4Z2G5B7-F1
#
_entry.id   AF-A0A4Z2G5B7-F1
#
_cell.length_a   1.000
_cell.length_b   1.000
_cell.length_c   1.000
_cell.angle_alpha   90.00
_cell.angle_beta   90.00
_cell.angle_gamma   90.00
#
_symmetry.space_group_name_H-M   'P 1'
#
loop_
_entity.id
_entity.type
_entity.pdbx_description
1 polymer ?
#
loop_
_entity_poly.entity_id
_entity_poly.type
_entity_poly.pdbx_seq_one_letter_code
_entity_poly.pdbx_strand_id
1 'polypeptide(L)'
;MEEVQAWINAVESHMMREHMKKVLGVVYLNTCIAQNTSIPTCGLVDFLSRDSNDRASEVLIGHIRNKLNKQTFSERCSLCQAVLPFSDHKQAVCQNGHMWLRCVLSYQACQTLTFRRCLLLDTIARLPEPEDPEWIRTILQAPCTLCDSPMI
;
A
#
# COMPACT_ATOMS: atom_id res chain seq x y z
N MET A 1 -26.59 -15.45 -0.03
CA MET A 1 -25.19 -15.71 -0.47
C MET A 1 -24.60 -14.43 -1.04
N GLU A 2 -25.22 -13.79 -2.05
CA GLU A 2 -24.73 -12.52 -2.62
C GLU A 2 -24.69 -11.37 -1.60
N GLU A 3 -25.71 -11.23 -0.74
CA GLU A 3 -25.71 -10.20 0.32
C GLU A 3 -24.57 -10.37 1.33
N VAL A 4 -24.29 -11.63 1.73
CA VAL A 4 -23.20 -11.95 2.65
C VAL A 4 -21.84 -11.62 2.00
N GLN A 5 -21.67 -11.97 0.72
CA GLN A 5 -20.45 -11.65 -0.01
C GLN A 5 -20.27 -10.14 -0.18
N ALA A 6 -21.34 -9.41 -0.49
CA ALA A 6 -21.33 -7.96 -0.58
C ALA A 6 -20.93 -7.32 0.75
N TRP A 7 -21.44 -7.85 1.87
CA TRP A 7 -21.08 -7.38 3.20
C TRP A 7 -19.60 -7.65 3.53
N ILE A 8 -19.09 -8.85 3.24
CA ILE A 8 -17.67 -9.20 3.40
C ILE A 8 -16.81 -8.22 2.59
N ASN A 9 -17.13 -8.00 1.32
CA ASN A 9 -16.38 -7.10 0.45
C ASN A 9 -16.40 -5.65 0.97
N ALA A 10 -17.53 -5.21 1.52
CA ALA A 10 -17.65 -3.87 2.11
C ALA A 10 -16.76 -3.72 3.36
N VAL A 11 -16.75 -4.74 4.24
CA VAL A 11 -15.90 -4.76 5.44
C VAL A 11 -14.42 -4.81 5.04
N GLU A 12 -14.03 -5.67 4.11
CA GLU A 12 -12.65 -5.72 3.59
C GLU A 12 -12.23 -4.36 3.03
N SER A 13 -13.07 -3.74 2.20
CA SER A 13 -12.80 -2.42 1.62
C SER A 13 -12.61 -1.36 2.70
N HIS A 14 -13.45 -1.35 3.74
CA HIS A 14 -13.32 -0.44 4.87
C HIS A 14 -12.01 -0.66 5.64
N MET A 15 -11.69 -1.91 6.02
CA MET A 15 -10.45 -2.26 6.73
C MET A 15 -9.20 -1.83 5.94
N MET A 16 -9.23 -2.08 4.63
CA MET A 16 -8.18 -1.68 3.70
C MET A 16 -7.98 -0.15 3.70
N ARG A 17 -9.06 0.62 3.58
CA ARG A 17 -8.99 2.10 3.60
C ARG A 17 -8.46 2.63 4.92
N GLU A 18 -8.88 2.06 6.06
CA GLU A 18 -8.34 2.41 7.37
C GLU A 18 -6.83 2.11 7.47
N HIS A 19 -6.39 0.97 6.93
CA HIS A 19 -4.97 0.63 6.92
C HIS A 19 -4.16 1.58 6.01
N MET A 20 -4.68 1.95 4.83
CA MET A 20 -4.03 2.95 3.96
C MET A 20 -3.81 4.28 4.69
N LYS A 21 -4.80 4.76 5.46
CA LYS A 21 -4.66 5.96 6.29
C LYS A 21 -3.54 5.82 7.32
N LYS A 22 -3.46 4.66 8.00
CA LYS A 22 -2.37 4.38 8.96
C LYS A 22 -1.00 4.42 8.30
N VAL A 23 -0.82 3.74 7.16
CA VAL A 23 0.44 3.74 6.39
C VAL A 23 0.84 5.16 5.98
N LEU A 24 -0.11 5.93 5.44
CA LEU A 24 0.11 7.32 5.06
C LEU A 24 0.46 8.22 6.25
N GLY A 25 -0.14 7.99 7.42
CA GLY A 25 0.22 8.65 8.67
C GLY A 25 1.67 8.38 9.07
N VAL A 26 2.11 7.12 8.98
CA VAL A 26 3.52 6.76 9.27
C VAL A 26 4.47 7.41 8.25
N VAL A 27 4.13 7.40 6.96
CA VAL A 27 4.90 8.11 5.91
C VAL A 27 5.03 9.59 6.24
N TYR A 28 3.92 10.24 6.60
CA TYR A 28 3.90 11.65 6.96
C TYR A 28 4.83 11.96 8.14
N LEU A 29 4.84 11.13 9.17
CA LEU A 29 5.68 11.34 10.35
C LEU A 29 7.17 11.14 10.06
N ASN A 30 7.52 10.22 9.15
CA ASN A 30 8.91 9.79 8.96
C ASN A 30 9.61 10.38 7.72
N THR A 31 8.89 10.99 6.77
CA THR A 31 9.50 11.52 5.55
C THR A 31 9.92 12.98 5.75
N CYS A 32 11.22 13.30 5.73
CA CYS A 32 11.74 14.66 5.94
C CYS A 32 12.24 15.37 4.66
N ILE A 33 11.81 14.91 3.48
CA ILE A 33 12.11 15.43 2.13
C ILE A 33 13.30 14.68 1.47
N ALA A 34 13.05 14.12 0.28
CA ALA A 34 13.99 13.52 -0.68
C ALA A 34 14.32 12.01 -0.62
N GLN A 35 13.72 11.20 0.25
CA GLN A 35 13.91 9.73 0.20
C GLN A 35 12.73 9.03 -0.47
N ASN A 36 13.01 8.07 -1.36
CA ASN A 36 12.00 7.12 -1.82
C ASN A 36 11.54 6.33 -0.61
N THR A 37 10.26 6.46 -0.27
CA THR A 37 9.69 5.82 0.91
C THR A 37 9.48 4.32 0.70
N SER A 38 9.65 3.80 -0.53
CA SER A 38 9.22 2.44 -0.89
C SER A 38 7.74 2.18 -0.57
N ILE A 39 6.94 3.25 -0.49
CA ILE A 39 5.48 3.26 -0.34
C ILE A 39 4.91 3.99 -1.55
N PRO A 40 3.86 3.48 -2.22
CA PRO A 40 3.21 4.17 -3.34
C PRO A 40 2.32 5.33 -2.88
N THR A 41 2.91 6.31 -2.21
CA THR A 41 2.23 7.39 -1.50
C THR A 41 1.25 8.16 -2.40
N CYS A 42 1.66 8.53 -3.61
CA CYS A 42 0.77 9.21 -4.56
C CYS A 42 -0.42 8.33 -4.95
N GLY A 43 -0.18 7.04 -5.22
CA GLY A 43 -1.23 6.08 -5.56
C GLY A 43 -2.24 5.89 -4.43
N LEU A 44 -1.78 5.81 -3.18
CA LEU A 44 -2.63 5.71 -1.99
C LEU A 44 -3.46 6.99 -1.78
N VAL A 45 -2.83 8.16 -1.94
CA VAL A 45 -3.51 9.46 -1.86
C VAL A 45 -4.62 9.54 -2.91
N ASP A 46 -4.33 9.19 -4.16
CA ASP A 46 -5.29 9.23 -5.26
C ASP A 46 -6.42 8.22 -5.07
N PHE A 47 -6.11 7.02 -4.56
CA PHE A 47 -7.11 5.99 -4.24
C PHE A 47 -8.05 6.42 -3.12
N LEU A 48 -7.51 6.98 -2.02
CA LEU A 48 -8.32 7.45 -0.90
C LEU A 48 -9.18 8.66 -1.28
N SER A 49 -8.68 9.55 -2.15
CA SER A 49 -9.39 10.74 -2.64
C SER A 49 -10.69 10.41 -3.41
N ARG A 50 -10.90 9.16 -3.84
CA ARG A 50 -12.12 8.75 -4.56
C ARG A 50 -13.37 8.74 -3.68
N ASP A 51 -13.22 8.76 -2.36
CA ASP A 51 -14.32 8.84 -1.42
C ASP A 51 -14.31 10.21 -0.73
N SER A 52 -15.21 11.10 -1.16
CA SER A 52 -15.32 12.45 -0.63
C SER A 52 -16.00 12.53 0.74
N ASN A 53 -16.47 11.41 1.30
CA ASN A 53 -17.14 11.40 2.60
C ASN A 53 -16.18 11.04 3.77
N ASP A 54 -14.91 10.75 3.48
CA ASP A 54 -13.90 10.44 4.50
C ASP A 54 -13.07 11.67 4.86
N ARG A 55 -13.58 12.45 5.82
CA ARG A 55 -12.92 13.67 6.32
C ARG A 55 -11.51 13.42 6.88
N ALA A 56 -11.26 12.24 7.45
CA ALA A 56 -9.94 11.90 7.99
C ALA A 56 -8.92 11.71 6.85
N SER A 57 -9.33 11.05 5.75
CA SER A 57 -8.52 10.96 4.54
C SER A 57 -8.20 12.35 3.97
N GLU A 58 -9.19 13.24 3.87
CA GLU A 58 -8.98 14.60 3.33
C GLU A 58 -7.90 15.39 4.07
N VAL A 59 -7.96 15.40 5.41
CA VAL A 59 -7.00 16.12 6.26
C VAL A 59 -5.60 15.52 6.10
N LEU A 60 -5.47 14.19 6.17
CA LEU A 60 -4.19 13.51 6.01
C LEU A 60 -3.57 13.76 4.63
N ILE A 61 -4.38 13.69 3.57
CA ILE A 61 -3.96 13.97 2.19
C ILE A 61 -3.44 15.41 2.07
N GLY A 62 -4.12 16.39 2.68
CA GLY A 62 -3.66 17.78 2.71
C GLY A 62 -2.27 17.92 3.33
N HIS A 63 -2.05 17.29 4.50
CA HIS A 63 -0.74 17.31 5.17
C HIS A 63 0.37 16.65 4.33
N ILE A 64 0.08 15.52 3.71
CA ILE A 64 1.05 14.78 2.88
C ILE A 64 1.42 15.58 1.64
N ARG A 65 0.43 16.13 0.92
CA ARG A 65 0.67 16.95 -0.28
C ARG A 65 1.51 18.18 0.03
N ASN A 66 1.28 18.81 1.19
CA ASN A 66 2.10 19.92 1.66
C ASN A 66 3.55 19.50 1.96
N LYS A 67 3.75 18.31 2.56
CA LYS A 67 5.09 17.81 2.92
C LYS A 67 5.90 17.35 1.70
N LEU A 68 5.24 16.77 0.70
CA LEU A 68 5.90 16.18 -0.47
C LEU A 68 6.29 17.18 -1.57
N ASN A 69 6.04 18.49 -1.41
CA ASN A 69 6.47 19.54 -2.36
C ASN A 69 6.25 19.18 -3.86
N LYS A 70 5.08 18.61 -4.18
CA LYS A 70 4.70 18.13 -5.52
C LYS A 70 5.60 17.04 -6.14
N GLN A 71 6.51 16.44 -5.39
CA GLN A 71 7.30 15.30 -5.87
C GLN A 71 6.38 14.10 -6.07
N THR A 72 6.39 13.57 -7.28
CA THR A 72 5.65 12.35 -7.64
C THR A 72 6.64 11.28 -8.03
N PHE A 73 6.64 10.18 -7.28
CA PHE A 73 7.43 9.00 -7.61
C PHE A 73 6.45 7.92 -8.08
N SER A 74 6.69 7.40 -9.29
CA SER A 74 5.91 6.30 -9.84
C SER A 74 6.66 4.99 -9.62
N GLU A 75 5.95 3.97 -9.12
CA GLU A 75 6.46 2.60 -9.13
C GLU A 75 6.69 2.15 -10.57
N ARG A 76 7.78 1.42 -10.82
CA ARG A 76 8.13 0.89 -12.15
C ARG A 76 8.26 -0.62 -12.10
N CYS A 77 7.84 -1.25 -13.20
CA CYS A 77 7.97 -2.67 -13.42
C CYS A 77 9.46 -3.05 -13.54
N SER A 78 9.94 -4.02 -12.76
CA SER A 78 11.31 -4.50 -12.78
C SER A 78 11.71 -5.10 -14.13
N LEU A 79 10.75 -5.76 -14.82
CA LEU A 79 11.00 -6.44 -16.09
C LEU A 79 11.06 -5.51 -17.29
N CYS A 80 10.28 -4.42 -17.32
CA CYS A 80 10.13 -3.58 -18.52
C CYS A 80 10.14 -2.08 -18.26
N GLN A 81 10.33 -1.64 -17.02
CA GLN A 81 10.43 -0.24 -16.58
C GLN A 81 9.19 0.64 -16.83
N ALA A 82 8.13 0.07 -17.41
CA ALA A 82 6.82 0.71 -17.51
C ALA A 82 6.26 1.05 -16.12
N VAL A 83 5.45 2.11 -16.05
CA VAL A 83 4.80 2.53 -14.81
C VAL A 83 3.85 1.44 -14.31
N LEU A 84 3.87 1.20 -13.00
CA LEU A 84 2.89 0.38 -12.30
C LEU A 84 1.85 1.31 -11.66
N PRO A 85 0.66 1.46 -12.26
CA PRO A 85 -0.38 2.30 -11.69
C PRO A 85 -0.92 1.72 -10.39
N PHE A 86 -1.36 2.60 -9.48
CA PHE A 86 -2.10 2.21 -8.29
C PHE A 86 -3.61 2.20 -8.58
N SER A 87 -4.06 1.20 -9.32
CA SER A 87 -5.47 1.01 -9.65
C SER A 87 -6.20 0.07 -8.68
N ASP A 88 -5.48 -0.92 -8.17
CA ASP A 88 -5.95 -1.98 -7.28
C ASP A 88 -4.97 -2.14 -6.12
N HIS A 89 -5.47 -2.48 -4.93
CA HIS A 89 -4.66 -2.60 -3.71
C HIS A 89 -4.08 -3.99 -3.49
N LYS A 90 -4.60 -5.03 -4.15
CA LYS A 90 -4.13 -6.42 -4.12
C LYS A 90 -3.10 -6.69 -5.20
N GLN A 91 -3.19 -6.00 -6.34
CA GLN A 91 -2.28 -6.23 -7.48
C GLN A 91 -1.92 -4.95 -8.26
N ALA A 92 -0.83 -5.03 -9.01
CA ALA A 92 -0.36 -4.01 -9.94
C ALA A 92 -0.10 -4.67 -11.31
N VAL A 93 -0.57 -4.06 -12.39
CA VAL A 93 -0.34 -4.55 -13.75
C VAL A 93 0.25 -3.42 -14.58
N CYS A 94 1.42 -3.63 -15.19
CA CYS A 94 2.01 -2.63 -16.07
C CYS A 94 1.35 -2.67 -17.46
N GLN A 95 1.58 -1.64 -18.28
CA GLN A 95 1.00 -1.55 -19.63
C GLN A 95 1.36 -2.72 -20.57
N ASN A 96 2.45 -3.43 -20.28
CA ASN A 96 2.91 -4.60 -21.05
C ASN A 96 2.36 -5.93 -20.51
N GLY A 97 1.48 -5.90 -19.51
CA GLY A 97 0.79 -7.08 -18.97
C GLY A 97 1.51 -7.83 -17.84
N HIS A 98 2.68 -7.40 -17.40
CA HIS A 98 3.31 -7.98 -16.21
C HIS A 98 2.50 -7.65 -14.96
N MET A 99 2.11 -8.70 -14.22
CA MET A 99 1.30 -8.60 -13.02
C MET A 99 2.12 -8.92 -11.78
N TRP A 100 1.96 -8.10 -10.74
CA TRP A 100 2.60 -8.23 -9.45
C TRP A 100 1.54 -8.14 -8.35
N LEU A 101 1.66 -8.97 -7.34
CA LEU A 101 0.87 -8.81 -6.11
C LEU A 101 1.41 -7.62 -5.32
N ARG A 102 0.53 -6.90 -4.62
CA ARG A 102 0.90 -5.82 -3.72
C ARG A 102 1.09 -6.34 -2.31
N CYS A 103 2.10 -5.80 -1.63
CA CYS A 103 2.30 -6.02 -0.21
C CYS A 103 1.08 -5.53 0.57
N VAL A 104 0.43 -6.39 1.34
CA VAL A 104 -0.76 -6.05 2.13
C VAL A 104 -0.46 -5.02 3.25
N LEU A 105 0.83 -4.86 3.60
CA LEU A 105 1.28 -3.97 4.67
C LEU A 105 1.73 -2.60 4.14
N SER A 106 2.44 -2.57 3.01
CA SER A 106 3.06 -1.35 2.45
C SER A 106 2.45 -0.89 1.14
N TYR A 107 1.60 -1.73 0.52
CA TYR A 107 0.99 -1.57 -0.80
C TYR A 107 1.94 -1.51 -1.99
N GLN A 108 3.24 -1.55 -1.77
CA GLN A 108 4.23 -1.63 -2.84
C GLN A 108 4.06 -2.92 -3.64
N ALA A 109 4.28 -2.87 -4.95
CA ALA A 109 4.32 -4.08 -5.78
C ALA A 109 5.49 -4.98 -5.35
N CYS A 110 5.20 -6.24 -5.01
CA CYS A 110 6.19 -7.26 -4.71
C CYS A 110 6.74 -7.81 -6.04
N GLN A 111 7.91 -7.30 -6.45
CA GLN A 111 8.53 -7.65 -7.73
C GLN A 111 9.70 -8.64 -7.58
N THR A 112 9.85 -9.20 -6.38
CA THR A 112 10.80 -10.26 -6.02
C THR A 112 10.07 -11.59 -5.86
N LEU A 113 10.80 -12.70 -5.99
CA LEU A 113 10.25 -14.06 -5.78
C LEU A 113 10.11 -14.43 -4.30
N THR A 114 10.66 -13.61 -3.40
CA THR A 114 10.64 -13.83 -1.96
C THR A 114 9.72 -12.82 -1.27
N PHE A 115 8.77 -13.34 -0.49
CA PHE A 115 7.80 -12.58 0.27
C PHE A 115 7.31 -13.44 1.45
N ARG A 116 6.77 -12.80 2.48
CA ARG A 116 6.00 -13.49 3.52
C ARG A 116 4.56 -13.62 3.11
N ARG A 117 3.88 -14.65 3.58
CA ARG A 117 2.50 -14.99 3.27
C ARG A 117 1.67 -15.06 4.54
N CYS A 118 0.46 -14.54 4.49
CA CYS A 118 -0.49 -14.69 5.57
C CYS A 118 -0.87 -16.16 5.73
N LEU A 119 -0.84 -16.65 6.97
CA LEU A 119 -1.20 -18.04 7.28
C LEU A 119 -2.66 -18.39 6.94
N LEU A 120 -3.58 -17.42 6.95
CA LEU A 120 -5.02 -17.68 6.77
C LEU A 120 -5.59 -17.18 5.43
N LEU A 121 -5.25 -15.96 5.00
CA LEU A 121 -5.90 -15.27 3.88
C LEU A 121 -5.04 -15.18 2.62
N ASP A 122 -3.89 -15.86 2.59
CA ASP A 122 -3.03 -15.99 1.41
C ASP A 122 -2.41 -14.67 0.89
N THR A 123 -2.68 -13.54 1.55
CA THR A 123 -2.11 -12.23 1.23
C THR A 123 -0.60 -12.24 1.44
N ILE A 124 0.10 -11.34 0.75
CA ILE A 124 1.56 -11.31 0.80
C ILE A 124 2.09 -10.02 1.41
N ALA A 125 3.27 -10.08 2.00
CA ALA A 125 4.04 -8.92 2.40
C ALA A 125 5.47 -9.05 1.88
N ARG A 126 6.03 -7.96 1.33
CA ARG A 126 7.44 -7.97 0.94
C ARG A 126 8.35 -8.18 2.15
N LEU A 127 9.55 -8.68 1.88
CA LEU A 127 10.61 -8.72 2.89
C LEU A 127 11.21 -7.32 3.08
N PRO A 128 11.63 -6.97 4.31
CA PRO A 128 12.47 -5.81 4.53
C PRO A 128 13.82 -5.95 3.81
N GLU A 129 14.27 -4.89 3.15
CA GLU A 129 15.58 -4.79 2.53
C GLU A 129 16.57 -4.10 3.49
N PRO A 130 17.89 -4.38 3.42
CA PRO A 130 18.88 -3.73 4.28
C PRO A 130 18.86 -2.19 4.20
N GLU A 131 18.52 -1.65 3.03
CA GLU A 131 18.45 -0.23 2.75
C GLU A 131 17.15 0.42 3.25
N ASP A 132 16.15 -0.38 3.66
CA ASP A 132 14.90 0.14 4.16
C ASP A 132 15.12 0.95 5.45
N PRO A 133 14.52 2.15 5.56
CA PRO A 133 14.43 2.88 6.81
C PRO A 133 13.79 2.03 7.92
N GLU A 134 14.20 2.26 9.17
CA GLU A 134 13.71 1.49 10.32
C GLU A 134 12.17 1.43 10.38
N TRP A 135 11.51 2.57 10.17
CA TRP A 135 10.04 2.67 10.20
C TRP A 135 9.36 1.82 9.10
N ILE A 136 10.00 1.61 7.95
CA ILE A 136 9.50 0.72 6.90
C ILE A 136 9.62 -0.73 7.37
N ARG A 137 10.76 -1.11 7.94
CA ARG A 137 10.95 -2.47 8.47
C ARG A 137 9.91 -2.76 9.56
N THR A 138 9.58 -1.79 10.39
CA THR A 138 8.49 -1.89 11.38
C THR A 138 7.14 -2.14 10.72
N ILE A 139 6.77 -1.39 9.67
CA ILE A 139 5.51 -1.62 8.92
C ILE A 139 5.48 -3.05 8.38
N LEU A 140 6.60 -3.51 7.80
CA LEU A 140 6.66 -4.83 7.19
C LEU A 140 6.56 -5.93 8.25
N GLN A 141 7.06 -5.75 9.46
CA GLN A 141 6.97 -6.79 10.49
C GLN A 141 5.55 -6.98 11.09
N ALA A 142 4.58 -6.14 10.71
CA ALA A 142 3.20 -6.25 11.18
C ALA A 142 2.50 -7.56 10.73
N PRO A 143 1.47 -8.02 11.46
CA PRO A 143 0.61 -9.12 11.04
C PRO A 143 -0.29 -8.71 9.85
N CYS A 144 -0.99 -9.68 9.27
CA CYS A 144 -1.92 -9.45 8.17
C CYS A 144 -3.00 -8.42 8.54
N THR A 145 -3.19 -7.39 7.73
CA THR A 145 -4.12 -6.29 8.04
C THR A 145 -5.60 -6.65 7.89
N LEU A 146 -5.90 -7.82 7.32
CA LEU A 146 -7.26 -8.31 7.11
C LEU A 146 -7.73 -9.31 8.18
N CYS A 147 -6.81 -10.04 8.82
CA CYS A 147 -7.17 -11.10 9.77
C CYS A 147 -6.26 -11.20 11.01
N ASP A 148 -5.29 -10.29 11.14
CA ASP A 148 -4.28 -10.24 12.22
C ASP A 148 -3.44 -11.51 12.38
N SER A 149 -3.50 -12.42 11.42
CA SER A 149 -2.72 -13.65 11.41
C SER A 149 -1.23 -13.36 11.11
N PRO A 150 -0.29 -14.18 11.63
CA PRO A 150 1.13 -14.06 11.30
C PRO A 150 1.41 -14.10 9.79
N MET A 151 2.42 -13.33 9.39
CA MET A 151 3.00 -13.36 8.05
C MET A 151 4.28 -14.20 8.11
N ILE A 152 4.30 -15.36 7.44
CA ILE A 152 5.41 -16.34 7.47
C ILE A 152 6.14 -16.45 6.15
#